data_AF-A0A3B9KQX1-F1
#
_entry.id   AF-A0A3B9KQX1-F1
#
_cell.length_a   1.000
_cell.length_b   1.000
_cell.length_c   1.000
_cell.angle_alpha   90.00
_cell.angle_beta   90.00
_cell.angle_gamma   90.00
#
_symmetry.space_group_name_H-M   'P 1'
#
loop_
_entity.id
_entity.type
_entity.pdbx_description
1 polymer ?
#
loop_
_entity_poly.entity_id
_entity_poly.type
_entity_poly.pdbx_seq_one_letter_code
_entity_poly.pdbx_strand_id
1 'polypeptide(L)'
;NAHADSKPQLKIFADDVKCSHGATVGQLDKTAMFYLQSRGIAKEVARSMLTFAFANDVVDSIILGSVRFFLYKRLYNRFGRDWGSAEDFESLHTIKEPRND
;
A
#
# COMPACT_ATOMS: atom_id res chain seq x y z
N ASN A 1 11.96 -9.96 15.99
CA ASN A 1 11.12 -10.94 15.26
C ASN A 1 9.76 -10.33 15.00
N ALA A 2 9.28 -10.38 13.75
CA ALA A 2 7.93 -9.96 13.38
C ALA A 2 7.00 -11.19 13.33
N HIS A 3 5.75 -11.02 13.76
CA HIS A 3 4.74 -12.07 13.80
C HIS A 3 3.41 -11.53 13.25
N ALA A 4 2.66 -12.37 12.54
CA ALA A 4 1.37 -12.03 11.96
C ALA A 4 0.41 -13.21 12.11
N ASP A 5 -0.73 -12.98 12.77
CA ASP A 5 -1.80 -13.95 12.95
C ASP A 5 -2.98 -13.59 12.04
N SER A 6 -3.46 -14.54 11.23
CA SER A 6 -4.67 -14.39 10.43
C SER A 6 -5.60 -15.58 10.66
N LYS A 7 -6.85 -15.31 11.03
CA LYS A 7 -7.91 -16.31 11.25
C LYS A 7 -9.13 -15.97 10.39
N PRO A 8 -9.12 -16.24 9.07
CA PRO A 8 -10.29 -16.05 8.24
C PRO A 8 -11.37 -17.06 8.65
N GLN A 9 -12.57 -16.58 8.95
CA GLN A 9 -13.72 -17.41 9.28
C GLN A 9 -14.91 -17.03 8.39
N LEU A 10 -15.62 -18.04 7.90
CA LEU A 10 -16.81 -17.85 7.10
C LEU A 10 -17.92 -18.77 7.61
N LYS A 11 -19.08 -18.21 7.96
CA LYS A 11 -20.29 -18.97 8.28
C LYS A 11 -21.27 -18.78 7.12
N ILE A 12 -21.50 -19.84 6.36
CA ILE A 12 -22.43 -19.87 5.24
C ILE A 12 -23.69 -20.64 5.66
N PHE A 13 -24.86 -20.04 5.48
CA PHE A 13 -26.16 -20.64 5.80
C PHE A 13 -27.06 -20.81 4.55
N ALA A 14 -26.49 -20.79 3.35
CA ALA A 14 -27.20 -20.87 2.08
C ALA A 14 -26.59 -21.95 1.17
N ASP A 15 -27.45 -22.66 0.43
CA ASP A 15 -27.10 -23.88 -0.30
C ASP A 15 -26.39 -23.66 -1.65
N ASP A 16 -26.34 -22.43 -2.16
CA ASP A 16 -25.77 -22.16 -3.50
C ASP A 16 -24.92 -20.89 -3.53
N VAL A 17 -23.77 -20.92 -2.86
CA VAL A 17 -22.81 -19.81 -2.87
C VAL A 17 -21.38 -20.27 -3.15
N LYS A 18 -20.69 -19.52 -4.01
CA LYS A 18 -19.23 -19.62 -4.18
C LYS A 18 -18.56 -18.52 -3.37
N CYS A 19 -17.88 -18.90 -2.29
CA CYS A 19 -17.11 -17.97 -1.48
C CYS A 19 -15.63 -18.36 -1.50
N SER A 20 -14.75 -17.39 -1.75
CA SER A 20 -13.30 -17.54 -1.62
C SER A 20 -12.79 -16.61 -0.52
N HIS A 21 -11.82 -17.10 0.25
CA HIS A 21 -11.05 -16.30 1.21
C HIS A 21 -9.58 -16.60 0.97
N GLY A 22 -8.75 -15.56 1.05
CA GLY A 22 -7.30 -15.68 0.91
C GLY A 22 -6.63 -14.79 1.93
N ALA A 23 -5.62 -15.31 2.62
CA ALA A 23 -4.72 -14.53 3.45
C ALA A 23 -3.30 -14.92 3.07
N THR A 24 -2.51 -13.95 2.61
CA THR A 24 -1.11 -14.17 2.24
C THR A 24 -0.23 -13.46 3.25
N VAL A 25 0.74 -14.18 3.80
CA VAL A 25 1.81 -13.62 4.63
C VAL A 25 3.11 -13.80 3.88
N GLY A 26 3.85 -12.70 3.68
CA GLY A 26 5.09 -12.71 2.91
C GLY A 26 6.09 -11.72 3.47
N GLN A 27 7.37 -11.98 3.20
CA GLN A 27 8.42 -10.99 3.38
C GLN A 27 8.52 -10.13 2.11
N LEU A 28 9.16 -8.96 2.22
CA LEU A 28 9.49 -8.16 1.05
C LEU A 28 10.33 -8.98 0.05
N ASP A 29 10.08 -8.77 -1.24
CA ASP A 29 10.81 -9.44 -2.30
C ASP A 29 12.29 -9.08 -2.23
N LYS A 30 13.13 -10.09 -2.00
CA LYS A 30 14.58 -9.96 -1.90
C LYS A 30 15.21 -9.52 -3.22
N THR A 31 14.60 -9.88 -4.35
CA THR A 31 15.07 -9.50 -5.69
C THR A 31 14.82 -8.02 -5.92
N ALA A 32 13.61 -7.53 -5.61
CA ALA A 32 13.28 -6.11 -5.68
C ALA A 32 14.16 -5.28 -4.73
N MET A 33 14.38 -5.76 -3.50
CA MET A 33 15.31 -5.14 -2.54
C MET A 33 16.74 -5.07 -3.09
N PHE A 34 17.26 -6.17 -3.62
CA PHE A 34 18.61 -6.23 -4.20
C PHE A 34 18.73 -5.30 -5.41
N TYR A 35 17.71 -5.26 -6.27
CA TYR A 35 17.69 -4.38 -7.43
C TYR A 35 17.79 -2.91 -7.03
N LEU A 36 16.98 -2.46 -6.07
CA LEU A 36 17.03 -1.08 -5.57
C LEU A 36 18.41 -0.78 -4.93
N GLN A 37 18.95 -1.70 -4.13
CA GLN A 37 20.28 -1.54 -3.54
C GLN A 37 21.39 -1.47 -4.57
N SER A 38 21.32 -2.26 -5.65
CA SER A 38 22.30 -2.24 -6.75
C SER A 38 22.35 -0.89 -7.48
N ARG A 39 21.27 -0.09 -7.39
CA ARG A 39 21.18 1.28 -7.90
C ARG A 39 21.63 2.34 -6.90
N GLY A 40 22.22 1.93 -5.77
CA GLY A 40 22.72 2.83 -4.74
C GLY A 40 21.68 3.28 -3.71
N ILE A 41 20.46 2.71 -3.75
CA ILE A 41 19.42 3.05 -2.76
C ILE A 41 19.74 2.34 -1.44
N ALA A 42 19.84 3.11 -0.36
CA ALA A 42 20.09 2.56 0.97
C ALA A 42 19.03 1.51 1.35
N LYS A 43 19.44 0.46 2.06
CA LYS A 43 18.56 -0.66 2.44
C LYS A 43 17.27 -0.22 3.13
N GLU A 44 17.36 0.73 4.06
CA GLU A 44 16.18 1.21 4.79
C GLU A 44 15.23 1.99 3.87
N VAL A 45 15.79 2.77 2.95
CA VAL A 45 15.01 3.50 1.95
C VAL A 45 14.31 2.54 0.99
N ALA A 46 15.03 1.54 0.47
CA ALA A 46 14.43 0.51 -0.40
C ALA A 46 13.30 -0.25 0.29
N ARG A 47 13.48 -0.57 1.59
CA ARG A 47 12.45 -1.21 2.41
C ARG A 47 11.21 -0.33 2.56
N SER A 48 11.39 0.95 2.84
CA SER A 48 10.31 1.93 2.96
C SER A 48 9.58 2.13 1.63
N MET A 49 10.30 2.21 0.51
CA MET A 49 9.72 2.31 -0.84
C MET A 49 8.82 1.11 -1.17
N LEU A 50 9.31 -0.11 -0.98
CA LEU A 50 8.53 -1.31 -1.29
C LEU A 50 7.31 -1.47 -0.36
N THR A 51 7.47 -1.10 0.91
CA THR A 51 6.35 -1.10 1.88
C THR A 51 5.29 -0.07 1.51
N PHE A 52 5.72 1.13 1.11
CA PHE A 52 4.85 2.18 0.62
C PHE A 52 4.09 1.70 -0.63
N ALA A 53 4.78 1.17 -1.64
CA ALA A 53 4.17 0.70 -2.88
C ALA A 53 3.10 -0.37 -2.63
N PHE A 54 3.39 -1.35 -1.76
CA PHE A 54 2.43 -2.39 -1.39
C PHE A 54 1.16 -1.82 -0.74
N ALA A 55 1.33 -0.90 0.22
CA ALA A 55 0.18 -0.31 0.91
C ALA A 55 -0.57 0.70 0.02
N ASN A 56 0.13 1.39 -0.88
CA ASN A 56 -0.45 2.39 -1.75
C ASN A 56 -1.41 1.77 -2.77
N ASP A 57 -1.12 0.56 -3.25
CA ASP A 57 -2.02 -0.20 -4.14
C ASP A 57 -3.44 -0.34 -3.54
N VAL A 58 -3.53 -0.57 -2.22
CA VAL A 58 -4.81 -0.61 -1.50
C VAL A 58 -5.44 0.78 -1.40
N VAL A 59 -4.65 1.82 -1.10
CA VAL A 59 -5.15 3.20 -0.98
C VAL A 59 -5.68 3.73 -2.32
N ASP A 60 -5.03 3.39 -3.43
CA ASP A 60 -5.42 3.81 -4.78
C ASP A 60 -6.79 3.28 -5.18
N SER A 61 -7.19 2.11 -4.66
CA SER A 61 -8.53 1.52 -4.89
C SER A 61 -9.69 2.30 -4.27
N ILE A 62 -9.41 3.27 -3.40
CA ILE A 62 -10.43 4.06 -2.69
C ILE A 62 -11.03 5.11 -3.63
N ILE A 63 -12.34 4.97 -3.89
CA ILE A 63 -13.10 5.83 -4.81
C ILE A 63 -13.24 7.25 -4.23
N LEU A 64 -13.54 7.37 -2.93
CA LEU A 64 -13.78 8.65 -2.30
C LEU A 64 -12.46 9.43 -2.15
N GLY A 65 -12.29 10.45 -2.99
CA GLY A 65 -11.05 11.22 -3.09
C GLY A 65 -10.55 11.81 -1.77
N SER A 66 -11.46 12.31 -0.91
CA SER A 66 -11.10 12.88 0.40
C SER A 66 -10.52 11.84 1.36
N VAL A 67 -11.07 10.63 1.38
CA VAL A 67 -10.55 9.51 2.19
C VAL A 67 -9.24 8.99 1.62
N ARG A 68 -9.15 8.84 0.30
CA ARG A 68 -7.91 8.46 -0.38
C ARG A 68 -6.79 9.44 -0.05
N PHE A 69 -7.03 10.74 -0.19
CA PHE A 69 -6.08 11.80 0.14
C PHE A 69 -5.62 11.71 1.60
N PHE A 70 -6.57 11.56 2.53
CA PHE A 70 -6.27 11.46 3.95
C PHE A 70 -5.37 10.26 4.29
N LEU A 71 -5.67 9.09 3.73
CA LEU A 71 -4.90 7.87 3.94
C LEU A 71 -3.54 7.93 3.25
N TYR A 72 -3.49 8.45 2.03
CA TYR A 72 -2.25 8.68 1.29
C TYR A 72 -1.30 9.58 2.07
N LYS A 73 -1.79 10.72 2.59
CA LYS A 73 -1.02 11.61 3.46
C LYS A 73 -0.46 10.89 4.67
N ARG A 74 -1.23 10.01 5.31
CA ARG A 74 -0.73 9.21 6.44
C ARG A 74 0.30 8.17 6.02
N LEU A 75 0.10 7.52 4.88
CA LEU A 75 1.01 6.53 4.34
C LEU A 75 2.36 7.16 3.97
N TYR A 76 2.33 8.28 3.26
CA TYR A 76 3.51 9.04 2.85
C TYR A 76 4.31 9.56 4.06
N ASN A 77 3.63 10.11 5.07
CA ASN A 77 4.28 10.55 6.30
C ASN A 77 4.98 9.41 7.06
N ARG A 78 4.53 8.16 6.85
CA ARG A 78 5.08 6.99 7.52
C ARG A 78 6.20 6.31 6.75
N PHE A 79 6.15 6.28 5.42
CA PHE A 79 7.07 5.48 4.59
C PHE A 79 7.69 6.23 3.40
N GLY A 80 7.25 7.45 3.08
CA GLY A 80 7.70 8.24 1.93
C GLY A 80 8.73 9.33 2.24
N ARG A 81 8.80 9.80 3.50
CA ARG A 81 9.62 10.98 3.87
C ARG A 81 11.12 10.83 3.66
N ASP A 82 11.62 9.60 3.56
CA ASP A 82 13.05 9.32 3.46
C ASP A 82 13.57 9.39 2.00
N TRP A 83 12.67 9.46 1.02
CA TRP A 83 13.03 9.40 -0.40
C TRP A 83 12.17 10.24 -1.35
N GLY A 84 10.97 10.63 -0.96
CA GLY A 84 10.12 11.49 -1.77
C GLY A 84 10.33 12.97 -1.48
N SER A 85 10.12 13.79 -2.51
CA SER A 85 10.07 15.25 -2.42
C SER A 85 8.67 15.74 -2.04
N ALA A 86 8.54 17.01 -1.64
CA ALA A 86 7.22 17.63 -1.45
C ALA A 86 6.44 17.72 -2.78
N GLU A 87 7.13 17.72 -3.92
CA GLU A 87 6.56 17.79 -5.26
C GLU A 87 5.96 16.44 -5.70
N ASP A 88 6.54 15.32 -5.25
CA ASP A 88 5.97 13.98 -5.44
C ASP A 88 4.60 13.85 -4.75
N PHE A 89 4.41 14.58 -3.64
CA PHE A 89 3.14 14.63 -2.92
C PHE A 89 2.10 15.49 -3.66
N GLU A 90 2.51 16.66 -4.16
CA GLU A 90 1.61 17.60 -4.85
C GLU A 90 1.21 17.15 -6.27
N SER A 91 2.13 16.54 -7.02
CA SER A 91 1.85 16.08 -8.40
C SER A 91 0.72 15.04 -8.48
N LEU A 92 0.56 14.22 -7.44
CA LEU A 92 -0.49 13.20 -7.31
C LEU A 92 -1.84 13.75 -6.85
N HIS A 93 -1.89 14.96 -6.26
CA HIS A 93 -3.14 15.65 -5.93
C HIS A 93 -3.85 16.25 -7.15
N THR A 94 -3.18 16.30 -8.30
CA THR A 94 -3.77 16.68 -9.59
C THR A 94 -4.63 15.59 -10.22
N ILE A 95 -4.75 14.41 -9.60
CA ILE A 95 -5.81 13.45 -9.93
C ILE A 95 -7.13 14.07 -9.46
N LYS A 96 -7.70 14.91 -10.35
CA LYS A 96 -8.93 15.70 -10.25
C LYS A 96 -9.76 15.39 -9.01
N GLU A 97 -9.99 16.43 -8.20
CA GLU A 97 -11.14 16.43 -7.29
C GLU A 97 -12.35 15.82 -8.01
N PRO A 98 -13.09 14.91 -7.37
CA PRO A 98 -14.37 14.51 -7.93
C PRO A 98 -15.17 15.81 -8.09
N ARG A 99 -15.51 16.15 -9.34
CA ARG A 99 -16.53 17.15 -9.59
C ARG A 99 -17.74 16.68 -8.77
N ASN A 100 -18.15 17.47 -7.79
CA ASN A 100 -19.45 17.32 -7.17
C ASN A 100 -20.48 17.62 -8.25
N ASP A 101 -21.05 16.58 -8.85
CA ASP A 101 -22.37 16.58 -9.46
C ASP A 101 -23.34 15.72 -8.66
#